data_AF-A0A7S4JAG9-F1
#
_entry.id   AF-A0A7S4JAG9-F1
#
_cell.length_a   1.000
_cell.length_b   1.000
_cell.length_c   1.000
_cell.angle_alpha   90.00
_cell.angle_beta   90.00
_cell.angle_gamma   90.00
#
_symmetry.space_group_name_H-M   'P 1'
#
loop_
_entity.id
_entity.type
_entity.pdbx_description
1 polymer ?
#
loop_
_entity_poly.entity_id
_entity_poly.type
_entity_poly.pdbx_seq_one_letter_code
_entity_poly.pdbx_strand_id
1 'polypeptide(L)'
;APDEAPCHKFLNRAVLESGVNLIDTAEQYPIPSSRLSPEGETERIIGSWLKQDRTRRGKVVLASKITGGRNVNAKNIKADLEGSLQRLGTDHLDLYLLHWPARYTPQANWGQSLEYKRDFERNMRSAA
;
A
#
# COMPACT_ATOMS: atom_id res chain seq x y z
N ALA A 1 -9.59 10.37 5.32
CA ALA A 1 -8.90 10.49 4.02
C ALA A 1 -8.76 11.97 3.76
N PRO A 2 -7.61 12.42 3.28
CA PRO A 2 -7.49 13.79 2.82
C PRO A 2 -8.47 14.04 1.67
N ASP A 3 -8.95 15.26 1.53
CA ASP A 3 -9.84 15.62 0.42
C ASP A 3 -9.13 15.44 -0.93
N GLU A 4 -9.85 14.90 -1.92
CA GLU A 4 -9.29 14.58 -3.23
C GLU A 4 -8.72 15.80 -3.96
N ALA A 5 -9.47 16.91 -3.99
CA ALA A 5 -9.07 18.10 -4.73
C ALA A 5 -7.76 18.73 -4.21
N PRO A 6 -7.55 18.91 -2.88
CA PRO A 6 -6.24 19.27 -2.35
C PRO A 6 -5.13 18.27 -2.70
N CYS A 7 -5.40 16.96 -2.63
CA CYS A 7 -4.40 15.93 -2.99
C CYS A 7 -3.93 16.07 -4.43
N HIS A 8 -4.85 16.30 -5.37
CA HIS A 8 -4.51 16.51 -6.79
C HIS A 8 -3.65 17.75 -7.00
N LYS A 9 -3.90 18.83 -6.25
CA LYS A 9 -3.05 20.04 -6.28
C LYS A 9 -1.63 19.73 -5.81
N PHE A 10 -1.48 18.96 -4.73
CA PHE A 10 -0.16 18.54 -4.25
C PHE A 10 0.57 17.62 -5.24
N LEU A 11 -0.15 16.67 -5.84
CA LEU A 11 0.42 15.80 -6.87
C LEU A 11 0.85 16.57 -8.12
N ASN A 12 0.06 17.55 -8.57
CA ASN A 12 0.45 18.42 -9.69
C ASN A 12 1.73 19.20 -9.37
N ARG A 13 1.80 19.84 -8.20
CA ARG A 13 2.98 20.58 -7.77
C ARG A 13 4.22 19.70 -7.66
N ALA A 14 4.10 18.54 -7.02
CA ALA A 14 5.23 17.64 -6.81
C ALA A 14 5.71 17.03 -8.15
N VAL A 15 4.80 16.43 -8.91
CA VAL A 15 5.17 15.62 -10.09
C VAL A 15 5.34 16.46 -11.34
N LEU A 16 4.40 17.35 -11.63
CA LEU A 16 4.36 18.08 -12.90
C LEU A 16 5.23 19.34 -12.86
N GLU A 17 5.30 20.01 -11.72
CA GLU A 17 6.03 21.28 -11.58
C GLU A 17 7.44 21.08 -11.00
N SER A 18 7.63 20.11 -10.10
CA SER A 18 8.88 19.95 -9.34
C SER A 18 9.69 18.69 -9.69
N GLY A 19 9.19 17.83 -10.58
CA GLY A 19 9.91 16.65 -11.07
C GLY A 19 10.01 15.47 -10.10
N VAL A 20 9.22 15.44 -9.01
CA VAL A 20 9.12 14.27 -8.15
C VAL A 20 8.52 13.11 -8.95
N ASN A 21 9.18 11.96 -8.94
CA ASN A 21 8.72 10.80 -9.69
C ASN A 21 8.31 9.61 -8.82
N LEU A 22 8.57 9.58 -7.51
CA LEU A 22 8.13 8.49 -6.64
C LEU A 22 6.81 8.86 -5.93
N ILE A 23 5.79 8.04 -6.12
CA ILE A 23 4.55 8.07 -5.34
C ILE A 23 4.48 6.77 -4.53
N ASP A 24 4.44 6.90 -3.20
CA ASP A 24 4.32 5.79 -2.26
C ASP A 24 2.94 5.80 -1.58
N THR A 25 2.30 4.63 -1.53
CA THR A 25 1.01 4.43 -0.87
C THR A 25 0.91 3.03 -0.26
N ALA A 26 -0.23 2.64 0.29
CA ALA A 26 -0.50 1.29 0.77
C ALA A 26 -1.99 0.99 0.65
N GLU A 27 -2.36 -0.29 0.53
CA GLU A 27 -3.76 -0.71 0.47
C GLU A 27 -4.57 -0.31 1.72
N GLN A 28 -3.90 -0.14 2.86
CA GLN A 28 -4.52 0.25 4.12
C GLN A 28 -4.73 1.77 4.25
N TYR A 29 -4.10 2.60 3.40
CA TYR A 29 -4.19 4.05 3.55
C TYR A 29 -5.55 4.60 3.12
N PRO A 30 -6.12 5.57 3.86
CA PRO A 30 -5.51 6.36 4.93
C PRO A 30 -5.52 5.67 6.31
N ILE A 31 -4.58 6.07 7.18
CA ILE A 31 -4.57 5.71 8.59
C ILE A 31 -4.68 7.00 9.43
N PRO A 32 -5.61 7.09 10.41
CA PRO A 32 -6.65 6.10 10.69
C PRO A 32 -7.69 6.02 9.56
N SER A 33 -8.19 4.82 9.30
CA SER A 33 -9.31 4.60 8.39
C SER A 33 -10.63 4.78 9.14
N SER A 34 -11.69 5.14 8.41
CA SER A 34 -13.02 5.30 8.97
C SER A 34 -14.10 4.94 7.96
N ARG A 35 -15.37 4.92 8.36
CA ARG A 35 -16.47 4.67 7.42
C ARG A 35 -16.58 5.73 6.32
N LEU A 36 -16.22 6.97 6.63
CA LEU A 36 -16.19 8.09 5.68
C LEU A 36 -14.91 8.11 4.83
N SER A 37 -13.93 7.30 5.20
CA SER A 37 -12.61 7.28 4.58
C SER A 37 -12.01 5.90 4.73
N PRO A 38 -12.57 4.93 3.99
CA PRO A 38 -12.22 3.53 4.15
C PRO A 38 -10.78 3.27 3.69
N GLU A 39 -10.26 2.10 4.06
CA GLU A 39 -8.98 1.62 3.54
C GLU A 39 -8.99 1.58 2.00
N GLY A 40 -7.84 1.90 1.41
CA GLY A 40 -7.66 1.99 -0.03
C GLY A 40 -8.12 3.33 -0.62
N GLU A 41 -8.70 4.23 0.16
CA GLU A 41 -9.15 5.54 -0.34
C GLU A 41 -7.99 6.39 -0.86
N THR A 42 -6.80 6.29 -0.24
CA THR A 42 -5.61 6.98 -0.75
C THR A 42 -5.22 6.48 -2.14
N GLU A 43 -5.30 5.16 -2.39
CA GLU A 43 -5.06 4.60 -3.72
C GLU A 43 -6.12 5.05 -4.73
N ARG A 44 -7.39 5.18 -4.33
CA ARG A 44 -8.45 5.71 -5.21
C ARG A 44 -8.21 7.15 -5.61
N ILE A 45 -7.79 8.01 -4.68
CA ILE A 45 -7.45 9.42 -4.94
C ILE A 45 -6.26 9.53 -5.90
N ILE A 46 -5.22 8.72 -5.71
CA ILE A 46 -4.07 8.67 -6.63
C ILE A 46 -4.53 8.15 -8.00
N GLY A 47 -5.35 7.09 -8.04
CA GLY A 47 -5.88 6.53 -9.28
C GLY A 47 -6.75 7.52 -10.06
N SER A 48 -7.60 8.30 -9.38
CA SER A 48 -8.39 9.34 -10.03
C SER A 48 -7.51 10.45 -10.62
N TRP A 49 -6.41 10.80 -9.94
CA TRP A 49 -5.40 11.72 -10.47
C TRP A 49 -4.71 11.16 -11.72
N LEU A 50 -4.29 9.89 -11.71
CA LEU A 50 -3.69 9.25 -12.88
C LEU A 50 -4.67 9.20 -14.07
N LYS A 51 -5.96 8.94 -13.81
CA LYS A 51 -7.00 8.83 -14.84
C LYS A 51 -7.27 10.13 -15.60
N GLN A 52 -7.00 11.29 -15.00
CA GLN A 52 -7.20 12.59 -15.65
C GLN A 52 -6.29 12.80 -16.87
N ASP A 53 -5.12 12.16 -16.91
CA ASP A 53 -4.19 12.25 -18.04
C ASP A 53 -3.35 10.97 -18.14
N ARG A 54 -3.55 10.22 -19.22
CA ARG A 54 -2.88 8.94 -19.48
C ARG A 54 -1.36 9.03 -19.50
N THR A 55 -0.78 10.21 -19.74
CA THR A 55 0.69 10.39 -19.72
C THR A 55 1.26 10.37 -18.30
N ARG A 56 0.45 10.65 -17.26
CA ARG A 56 0.91 10.73 -15.86
C ARG A 56 1.49 9.42 -15.35
N ARG A 57 0.93 8.29 -15.76
CA ARG A 57 1.43 6.97 -15.35
C ARG A 57 2.89 6.76 -15.75
N GLY A 58 3.29 7.25 -16.92
CA GLY A 58 4.68 7.17 -17.42
C GLY A 58 5.65 8.18 -16.78
N LYS A 59 5.16 9.11 -15.96
CA LYS A 59 5.98 10.11 -15.25
C LYS A 59 6.37 9.67 -13.83
N VAL A 60 5.77 8.60 -13.31
CA VAL A 60 5.91 8.21 -11.92
C VAL A 60 6.32 6.74 -11.78
N VAL A 61 7.22 6.50 -10.82
CA VAL A 61 7.43 5.23 -10.14
C VAL A 61 6.34 5.12 -9.08
N LEU A 62 5.39 4.21 -9.28
CA LEU A 62 4.26 4.00 -8.39
C LEU A 62 4.51 2.78 -7.49
N ALA A 63 4.61 3.06 -6.18
CA ALA A 63 4.82 2.07 -5.15
C ALA A 63 3.56 1.88 -4.31
N SER A 64 3.22 0.62 -3.99
CA SER A 64 2.24 0.29 -2.96
C SER A 64 2.75 -0.81 -2.03
N LYS A 65 2.04 -1.03 -0.93
CA LYS A 65 2.43 -1.96 0.13
C LYS A 65 1.27 -2.88 0.52
N ILE A 66 1.58 -4.15 0.71
CA ILE A 66 0.68 -5.13 1.33
C ILE A 66 0.86 -5.11 2.84
N THR A 67 -0.24 -4.97 3.59
CA THR A 67 -0.17 -4.91 5.07
C THR A 67 -0.31 -6.27 5.71
N GLY A 68 -0.75 -7.27 4.95
CA GLY A 68 -0.80 -8.66 5.39
C GLY A 68 -2.04 -8.99 6.23
N GLY A 69 -3.12 -8.22 6.09
CA GLY A 69 -4.40 -8.39 6.80
C GLY A 69 -5.07 -9.77 6.65
N ARG A 70 -4.62 -10.62 5.72
CA ARG A 70 -5.08 -12.02 5.58
C ARG A 70 -3.98 -13.08 5.74
N ASN A 71 -2.85 -12.72 6.33
CA ASN A 71 -1.56 -13.42 6.24
C ASN A 71 -0.90 -13.26 4.87
N VAL A 72 0.41 -13.06 4.89
CA VAL A 72 1.24 -12.89 3.69
C VAL A 72 1.56 -14.27 3.11
N ASN A 73 0.73 -14.73 2.18
CA ASN A 73 0.94 -15.94 1.38
C ASN A 73 0.68 -15.66 -0.10
N ALA A 74 1.10 -16.55 -0.99
CA ALA A 74 1.00 -16.33 -2.44
C ALA A 74 -0.40 -15.98 -2.93
N LYS A 75 -1.44 -16.64 -2.39
CA LYS A 75 -2.84 -16.39 -2.76
C LYS A 75 -3.29 -14.98 -2.37
N ASN A 76 -2.98 -14.57 -1.14
CA ASN A 76 -3.41 -13.28 -0.63
C ASN A 76 -2.60 -12.14 -1.22
N ILE A 77 -1.28 -12.32 -1.42
CA ILE A 77 -0.43 -11.35 -2.11
C ILE A 77 -1.01 -11.00 -3.49
N LYS A 78 -1.45 -12.02 -4.23
CA LYS A 78 -2.08 -11.80 -5.53
C LYS A 78 -3.39 -11.03 -5.41
N ALA A 79 -4.27 -11.43 -4.50
CA ALA A 79 -5.57 -10.78 -4.32
C ALA A 79 -5.45 -9.32 -3.84
N ASP A 80 -4.51 -9.05 -2.94
CA ASP A 80 -4.24 -7.73 -2.37
C ASP A 80 -3.61 -6.81 -3.44
N LEU A 81 -2.68 -7.33 -4.25
CA LEU A 81 -2.13 -6.62 -5.41
C LEU A 81 -3.21 -6.27 -6.44
N GLU A 82 -4.06 -7.24 -6.82
CA GLU A 82 -5.17 -7.02 -7.75
C GLU A 82 -6.13 -5.91 -7.23
N GLY A 83 -6.38 -5.89 -5.93
CA GLY A 83 -7.15 -4.82 -5.28
C GLY A 83 -6.48 -3.45 -5.41
N SER A 84 -5.17 -3.36 -5.16
CA SER A 84 -4.41 -2.11 -5.33
C SER A 84 -4.41 -1.63 -6.77
N LEU A 85 -4.15 -2.52 -7.73
CA LEU A 85 -4.18 -2.21 -9.17
C LEU A 85 -5.55 -1.67 -9.61
N GLN A 86 -6.64 -2.29 -9.14
CA GLN A 86 -8.00 -1.83 -9.41
C GLN A 86 -8.26 -0.43 -8.86
N ARG A 87 -7.85 -0.14 -7.62
CA ARG A 87 -8.05 1.18 -7.00
C ARG A 87 -7.21 2.28 -7.65
N LEU A 88 -5.97 1.96 -8.02
CA LEU A 88 -5.05 2.86 -8.72
C LEU A 88 -5.39 3.03 -10.21
N GLY A 89 -6.20 2.14 -10.79
CA GLY A 89 -6.60 2.21 -12.19
C GLY A 89 -5.43 1.98 -13.16
N THR A 90 -4.49 1.10 -12.80
CA THR A 90 -3.31 0.74 -13.61
C THR A 90 -3.13 -0.78 -13.62
N ASP A 91 -2.38 -1.28 -14.60
CA ASP A 91 -2.09 -2.70 -14.80
C ASP A 91 -0.81 -3.17 -14.09
N HIS A 92 0.02 -2.24 -13.60
CA HIS A 92 1.26 -2.58 -12.89
C HIS A 92 1.65 -1.53 -11.84
N LEU A 93 2.36 -2.01 -10.82
CA LEU A 93 3.16 -1.20 -9.88
C LEU A 93 4.63 -1.32 -10.26
N ASP A 94 5.38 -0.24 -10.10
CA ASP A 94 6.84 -0.27 -10.28
C ASP A 94 7.53 -0.92 -9.08
N LEU A 95 6.93 -0.78 -7.90
CA LEU A 95 7.43 -1.34 -6.65
C LEU A 95 6.27 -1.85 -5.79
N TYR A 96 6.37 -3.10 -5.32
CA TYR A 96 5.41 -3.67 -4.39
C TYR A 96 6.12 -4.22 -3.16
N LEU A 97 5.80 -3.67 -1.99
CA LEU A 97 6.54 -3.91 -0.75
C LEU A 97 5.69 -4.67 0.26
N LEU A 98 6.33 -5.51 1.07
CA LEU A 98 5.77 -5.90 2.35
C LEU A 98 5.80 -4.68 3.28
N HIS A 99 4.65 -4.21 3.76
CA HIS A 99 4.58 -3.05 4.65
C HIS A 99 5.29 -3.33 5.99
N TRP A 100 5.25 -4.59 6.44
CA TRP A 100 5.92 -5.08 7.63
C TRP A 100 6.49 -6.48 7.39
N PRO A 101 7.52 -6.91 8.14
CA PRO A 101 8.01 -8.29 8.06
C PRO A 101 6.89 -9.29 8.32
N ALA A 102 6.74 -10.30 7.44
CA ALA A 102 5.74 -11.36 7.58
C ALA A 102 5.91 -12.24 8.84
N ARG A 103 6.95 -11.99 9.64
CA ARG A 103 7.34 -12.76 10.83
C ARG A 103 6.49 -12.47 12.09
N TYR A 104 5.53 -11.54 11.99
CA TYR A 104 4.70 -11.05 13.11
C TYR A 104 3.18 -11.14 12.86
N THR A 105 2.70 -12.15 12.12
CA THR A 105 1.25 -12.38 12.03
C THR A 105 0.77 -13.13 13.29
N PRO A 106 0.41 -12.35 14.33
CA PRO A 106 -0.99 -12.16 14.64
C PRO A 106 -1.35 -10.67 14.62
N GLN A 107 -2.33 -10.35 13.78
CA GLN A 107 -2.86 -9.02 13.42
C GLN A 107 -3.58 -8.27 14.57
N ALA A 108 -3.36 -8.67 15.83
CA ALA A 108 -4.00 -8.05 16.99
C ALA A 108 -3.12 -6.98 17.68
N ASN A 109 -1.85 -6.86 17.29
CA ASN A 109 -0.86 -6.21 18.15
C ASN A 109 -0.43 -4.84 17.65
N TRP A 110 -1.39 -3.91 17.55
CA TRP A 110 -1.07 -2.50 17.72
C TRP A 110 -0.62 -2.30 19.17
N GLY A 111 0.70 -2.40 19.42
CA GLY A 111 1.29 -2.10 20.73
C GLY A 111 1.66 -3.29 21.63
N GLN A 112 1.76 -4.54 21.13
CA GLN A 112 2.40 -5.61 21.92
C GLN A 112 3.79 -5.97 21.37
N SER A 113 4.76 -5.82 22.27
CA SER A 113 6.10 -6.42 22.30
C SER A 113 6.82 -6.60 20.96
N LEU A 114 7.79 -5.72 20.72
CA LEU A 114 8.87 -5.86 19.73
C LEU A 114 9.80 -7.07 19.99
N GLU A 115 9.54 -7.89 21.01
CA GLU A 115 10.39 -8.99 21.39
C GLU A 115 10.36 -10.10 20.33
N TYR A 116 11.43 -10.15 19.54
CA TYR A 116 11.68 -11.19 18.57
C TYR A 116 12.04 -12.51 19.29
N LYS A 117 11.09 -13.46 19.32
CA LYS A 117 11.31 -14.81 19.88
C LYS A 117 11.95 -15.75 18.85
N ARG A 118 13.26 -15.59 18.65
CA ARG A 118 14.09 -16.38 17.72
C ARG A 118 13.84 -17.89 17.80
N ASP A 119 13.74 -18.42 19.02
CA ASP A 119 13.65 -19.87 19.24
C ASP A 119 12.29 -20.45 18.80
N PHE A 120 11.23 -19.65 18.87
CA PHE A 120 9.91 -20.02 18.35
C PHE A 120 9.94 -20.19 16.83
N GLU A 121 10.58 -19.26 16.10
CA GLU A 121 10.72 -19.34 14.63
C GLU A 121 11.55 -20.56 14.21
N ARG A 122 12.62 -20.87 14.96
CA ARG A 122 13.50 -22.00 14.66
C ARG A 122 12.78 -23.34 14.79
N ASN A 123 11.94 -23.48 15.81
CA ASN A 123 11.22 -24.72 16.11
C ASN A 123 10.07 -25.00 15.13
N MET A 124 9.39 -23.96 14.59
CA MET A 124 8.38 -24.14 13.55
C MET A 124 8.96 -24.64 12.23
N ARG A 125 10.18 -24.22 11.87
CA ARG A 125 10.84 -24.65 10.62
C ARG A 125 11.34 -26.09 10.65
N SER A 126 11.57 -26.66 11.83
CA SER A 126 11.98 -28.05 12.01
C SER A 126 10.79 -29.04 12.04
N ALA A 127 9.56 -28.54 12.06
CA ALA A 127 8.34 -29.35 12.15
C ALA A 127 7.55 -29.42 10.82
N ALA A 128 8.06 -28.80 9.75
CA ALA A 128 7.52 -28.82 8.39
C ALA A 128 8.56 -29.42 7.43
#